data_AF-A0A417IT31-F1
#
_entry.id   AF-A0A417IT31-F1
#
_cell.length_a   1.000
_cell.length_b   1.000
_cell.length_c   1.000
_cell.angle_alpha   90.00
_cell.angle_beta   90.00
_cell.angle_gamma   90.00
#
_symmetry.space_group_name_H-M   'P 1'
#
loop_
_entity.id
_entity.type
_entity.pdbx_description
1 polymer ?
#
loop_
_entity_poly.entity_id
_entity_poly.type
_entity_poly.pdbx_seq_one_letter_code
_entity_poly.pdbx_strand_id
1 'polypeptide(L)'
;MKAIRKKPGCEPELIDIDNTLAALQTEVEGYIEVITLPYGAALICNEEGRILGLSDNGRVCGVDVVGTVLIVGTKGEEFCDVSPIDGFVEVLRHG
;
A
#
# COMPACT_ATOMS: atom_id res chain seq x y z
N MET A 1 3.35 7.37 10.72
CA MET A 1 3.60 7.90 9.37
C MET A 1 2.29 7.94 8.60
N LYS A 2 2.21 8.81 7.61
CA LYS A 2 1.08 8.88 6.69
C LYS A 2 1.24 7.86 5.57
N ALA A 3 0.19 7.09 5.32
CA ALA A 3 0.12 6.10 4.24
C ALA A 3 -1.21 6.23 3.50
N ILE A 4 -1.24 5.90 2.21
CA ILE A 4 -2.50 5.72 1.49
C ILE A 4 -2.89 4.25 1.63
N ARG A 5 -4.05 3.97 2.21
CA ARG A 5 -4.64 2.64 2.29
C ARG A 5 -5.66 2.47 1.18
N LYS A 6 -5.63 1.33 0.49
CA LYS A 6 -6.69 0.90 -0.41
C LYS A 6 -7.16 -0.49 -0.02
N LYS A 7 -8.42 -0.61 0.38
CA LYS A 7 -9.07 -1.89 0.66
C LYS A 7 -9.83 -2.39 -0.58
N PRO A 8 -10.02 -3.71 -0.74
CA PRO A 8 -10.88 -4.28 -1.76
C PRO A 8 -12.25 -3.59 -1.79
N GLY A 9 -12.66 -3.11 -2.97
CA GLY A 9 -13.97 -2.47 -3.18
C GLY A 9 -14.17 -1.12 -2.49
N CYS A 10 -13.12 -0.53 -1.91
CA CYS A 10 -13.17 0.75 -1.22
C CYS A 10 -12.33 1.80 -1.93
N GLU A 11 -12.72 3.07 -1.77
CA GLU A 11 -11.91 4.22 -2.19
C GLU A 11 -10.59 4.28 -1.39
N PRO A 12 -9.49 4.74 -2.03
CA PRO A 12 -8.24 4.99 -1.32
C PRO A 12 -8.40 6.10 -0.28
N GLU A 13 -7.79 5.93 0.88
CA GLU A 13 -7.85 6.86 2.02
C GLU A 13 -6.46 7.13 2.61
N LEU A 14 -6.25 8.35 3.11
CA LEU A 14 -5.02 8.70 3.83
C LEU A 14 -5.18 8.35 5.31
N ILE A 15 -4.27 7.55 5.85
CA ILE A 15 -4.28 7.11 7.25
C ILE A 15 -2.98 7.46 7.95
N ASP A 16 -3.04 7.56 9.28
CA ASP A 16 -1.87 7.55 10.15
C ASP A 16 -1.66 6.12 10.68
N ILE A 17 -0.49 5.55 10.42
CA ILE A 17 -0.09 4.19 10.84
C ILE A 17 1.29 4.22 11.51
N ASP A 18 1.50 3.38 12.53
CA ASP A 18 2.81 3.26 13.15
C ASP A 18 3.85 2.72 12.15
N ASN A 19 5.03 3.34 12.11
CA ASN A 19 6.12 2.90 11.23
C ASN A 19 6.88 1.71 11.84
N THR A 20 6.15 0.61 12.05
CA THR A 20 6.71 -0.64 12.58
C THR A 20 6.28 -1.80 11.71
N LEU A 21 7.12 -2.82 11.60
CA LEU A 21 6.81 -4.04 10.84
C LEU A 21 5.48 -4.66 11.31
N ALA A 22 5.26 -4.74 12.63
CA ALA A 22 4.05 -5.32 13.19
C ALA A 22 2.77 -4.58 12.78
N ALA A 23 2.80 -3.23 12.75
CA ALA A 23 1.66 -2.43 12.31
C ALA A 23 1.38 -2.65 10.81
N LEU A 24 2.43 -2.66 9.98
CA LEU A 24 2.30 -2.89 8.54
C LEU A 24 1.73 -4.29 8.24
N GLN A 25 2.25 -5.33 8.90
CA GLN A 25 1.76 -6.71 8.75
C GLN A 25 0.31 -6.87 9.23
N THR A 26 -0.06 -6.17 10.30
CA THR A 26 -1.45 -6.16 10.78
C THR A 26 -2.38 -5.56 9.73
N GLU A 27 -1.98 -4.45 9.11
CA GLU A 27 -2.81 -3.74 8.13
C GLU A 27 -2.99 -4.50 6.82
N VAL A 28 -1.99 -5.26 6.37
CA VAL A 28 -2.10 -6.14 5.18
C VAL A 28 -2.51 -7.58 5.51
N GLU A 29 -2.78 -7.87 6.78
CA GLU A 29 -3.25 -9.18 7.27
C GLU A 29 -2.25 -10.34 6.99
N GLY A 30 -0.95 -10.09 7.06
CA GLY A 30 0.08 -11.13 6.84
C GLY A 30 1.51 -10.60 6.70
N TYR A 31 2.41 -11.43 6.18
CA TYR A 31 3.76 -10.99 5.83
C TYR A 31 3.72 -9.93 4.72
N ILE A 32 4.63 -8.97 4.81
CA ILE A 32 4.69 -7.88 3.83
C ILE A 32 5.56 -8.27 2.64
N GLU A 33 5.07 -7.98 1.44
CA GLU A 33 5.86 -7.82 0.23
C GLU A 33 5.95 -6.32 -0.08
N VAL A 34 7.11 -5.85 -0.56
CA VAL A 34 7.38 -4.43 -0.78
C VAL A 34 7.81 -4.22 -2.23
N ILE A 35 6.93 -3.58 -2.99
CA ILE A 35 7.19 -3.24 -4.39
C ILE A 35 7.63 -1.78 -4.46
N THR A 36 8.89 -1.55 -4.83
CA THR A 36 9.42 -0.19 -5.04
C THR A 36 8.69 0.51 -6.17
N LEU A 37 8.19 1.70 -5.90
CA LEU A 37 7.56 2.57 -6.88
C LEU A 37 8.49 3.74 -7.24
N PRO A 38 8.27 4.41 -8.39
CA PRO A 38 8.95 5.65 -8.72
C PRO A 38 8.73 6.76 -7.67
N TYR A 39 9.55 7.82 -7.74
CA TYR A 39 9.42 9.05 -6.94
C TYR A 39 9.54 8.87 -5.41
N GLY A 40 10.23 7.83 -4.95
CA GLY A 40 10.45 7.61 -3.52
C GLY A 40 9.19 7.12 -2.81
N ALA A 41 8.51 6.14 -3.40
CA ALA A 41 7.35 5.49 -2.81
C ALA A 41 7.50 3.96 -2.87
N ALA A 42 6.69 3.26 -2.08
CA ALA A 42 6.58 1.81 -2.13
C ALA A 42 5.13 1.37 -1.92
N LEU A 43 4.76 0.27 -2.59
CA LEU A 43 3.52 -0.46 -2.37
C LEU A 43 3.82 -1.61 -1.41
N ILE A 44 3.08 -1.69 -0.32
CA ILE A 44 3.14 -2.78 0.65
C ILE A 44 1.85 -3.59 0.54
N CYS A 45 1.97 -4.90 0.37
CA CYS A 45 0.85 -5.83 0.30
C CYS A 45 1.16 -7.12 1.06
N ASN A 46 0.15 -7.98 1.18
CA ASN A 46 0.34 -9.32 1.72
C ASN A 46 1.13 -10.19 0.73
N GLU A 47 2.29 -10.72 1.14
CA GLU A 47 3.12 -11.62 0.33
C GLU A 47 2.36 -12.87 -0.11
N GLU A 48 1.57 -13.45 0.79
CA GLU A 48 0.82 -14.69 0.58
C GLU A 48 -0.62 -14.43 0.12
N GLY A 49 -1.00 -13.18 -0.15
CA GLY A 49 -2.40 -12.79 -0.33
C GLY A 49 -3.15 -13.59 -1.39
N ARG A 50 -2.48 -13.96 -2.49
CA ARG A 50 -3.06 -14.81 -3.54
C ARG A 50 -3.25 -16.26 -3.09
N ILE A 51 -2.30 -16.80 -2.34
CA ILE A 51 -2.35 -18.17 -1.78
C ILE A 51 -3.46 -18.26 -0.73
N LEU A 52 -3.62 -17.21 0.07
CA LEU A 52 -4.67 -17.08 1.09
C LEU A 52 -6.06 -16.78 0.51
N GLY A 53 -6.17 -16.50 -0.80
CA GLY A 53 -7.44 -16.19 -1.46
C GLY A 53 -8.05 -14.85 -1.02
N LEU A 54 -7.21 -13.85 -0.71
CA LEU A 54 -7.69 -12.50 -0.40
C LEU A 54 -8.45 -11.90 -1.59
N SER A 55 -9.42 -11.04 -1.29
CA SER A 55 -10.28 -10.44 -2.31
C SER A 55 -9.48 -9.59 -3.31
N ASP A 56 -9.90 -9.60 -4.58
CA ASP A 56 -9.31 -8.74 -5.61
C ASP A 56 -9.40 -7.26 -5.22
N ASN A 57 -8.29 -6.54 -5.36
CA ASN A 57 -8.20 -5.11 -5.07
C ASN A 57 -7.76 -4.32 -6.32
N GLY A 58 -7.99 -4.88 -7.51
CA GLY A 58 -7.69 -4.26 -8.79
C GLY A 58 -6.20 -3.99 -9.02
N ARG A 59 -5.93 -3.00 -9.86
CA ARG A 59 -4.58 -2.65 -10.30
C ARG A 59 -4.09 -1.37 -9.63
N VAL A 60 -3.06 -1.48 -8.82
CA VAL A 60 -2.48 -0.37 -8.06
C VAL A 60 -1.09 -0.08 -8.59
N CYS A 61 -0.87 1.13 -9.12
CA CYS A 61 0.42 1.54 -9.71
C CYS A 61 0.95 0.57 -10.77
N GLY A 62 0.04 -0.02 -11.56
CA GLY A 62 0.38 -0.99 -12.60
C GLY A 62 0.55 -2.44 -12.12
N VAL A 63 0.36 -2.71 -10.83
CA VAL A 63 0.46 -4.04 -10.21
C VAL A 63 -0.92 -4.57 -9.83
N ASP A 64 -1.26 -5.79 -10.26
CA ASP A 64 -2.49 -6.45 -9.82
C ASP A 64 -2.32 -6.93 -8.38
N VAL A 65 -3.21 -6.49 -7.50
CA VAL A 65 -3.13 -6.71 -6.05
C VAL A 65 -4.40 -7.34 -5.49
N VAL A 66 -4.23 -8.08 -4.40
CA VAL A 66 -5.32 -8.67 -3.61
C VAL A 66 -5.17 -8.25 -2.15
N GLY A 67 -6.28 -8.22 -1.42
CA GLY A 67 -6.31 -7.78 -0.02
C GLY A 67 -6.04 -6.29 0.14
N THR A 68 -5.87 -5.86 1.38
CA THR A 68 -5.51 -4.47 1.71
C THR A 68 -4.09 -4.17 1.25
N VAL A 69 -3.88 -3.00 0.63
CA VAL A 69 -2.55 -2.50 0.28
C VAL A 69 -2.31 -1.12 0.85
N LEU A 70 -1.04 -0.81 1.08
CA LEU A 70 -0.56 0.50 1.50
C LEU A 70 0.39 1.10 0.47
N ILE A 71 0.29 2.40 0.26
CA ILE A 71 1.34 3.20 -0.39
C ILE A 71 1.99 4.09 0.65
N VAL A 72 3.31 3.97 0.76
CA VAL A 72 4.14 4.72 1.71
C VAL A 72 5.24 5.48 0.97
N GLY A 73 5.78 6.52 1.62
CA GLY A 73 7.01 7.16 1.13
C GLY A 73 8.24 6.34 1.50
N THR A 74 9.33 6.53 0.77
CA THR A 74 10.63 5.94 1.09
C THR A 74 11.71 7.00 1.20
N LYS A 75 12.59 6.85 2.19
CA LYS A 75 13.78 7.69 2.39
C LYS A 75 14.98 6.78 2.65
N GLY A 76 15.72 6.48 1.60
CA GLY A 76 16.77 5.45 1.67
C GLY A 76 16.12 4.08 1.88
N GLU A 77 16.52 3.39 2.95
CA GLU A 77 15.98 2.06 3.32
C GLU A 77 14.81 2.14 4.30
N GLU A 78 14.44 3.34 4.77
CA GLU A 78 13.35 3.53 5.72
C GLU A 78 12.05 3.98 5.02
N PHE A 79 10.92 3.51 5.53
CA PHE A 79 9.62 4.07 5.18
C PHE A 79 9.41 5.41 5.87
N CYS A 80 8.74 6.33 5.18
CA CYS A 80 8.36 7.63 5.70
C CYS A 80 6.95 7.98 5.26
N ASP A 81 6.50 9.19 5.63
CA ASP A 81 5.23 9.71 5.15
C ASP A 81 5.17 9.65 3.62
N VAL A 82 4.06 9.13 3.11
CA VAL A 82 3.74 9.23 1.68
C VAL A 82 3.73 10.72 1.34
N SER A 83 4.56 11.10 0.37
CA SER A 83 4.58 12.48 -0.10
C SER A 83 3.17 12.83 -0.59
N PRO A 84 2.69 14.06 -0.35
CA PRO A 84 1.53 14.60 -1.05
C PRO A 84 1.93 14.82 -2.52
N ILE A 85 2.22 13.75 -3.25
CA ILE A 85 2.16 13.80 -4.69
C ILE A 85 0.66 13.86 -4.96
N ASP A 86 0.19 15.03 -5.38
CA ASP A 86 -1.23 15.33 -5.62
C ASP A 86 -1.97 14.29 -6.48
N GLY A 87 -1.23 13.39 -7.16
CA GLY A 87 -1.78 12.36 -8.03
C GLY A 87 -1.97 10.96 -7.45
N PHE A 88 -1.36 10.52 -6.33
CA PHE A 88 -1.47 9.08 -5.97
C PHE A 88 -2.90 8.67 -5.62
N VAL A 89 -3.61 9.48 -4.83
CA VAL A 89 -5.00 9.19 -4.51
C VAL A 89 -5.87 9.21 -5.77
N GLU A 90 -5.66 10.16 -6.68
CA GLU A 90 -6.40 10.23 -7.96
C GLU A 90 -6.08 9.07 -8.91
N VAL A 91 -4.80 8.70 -9.04
CA VAL A 91 -4.34 7.55 -9.83
C VAL A 91 -4.98 6.26 -9.32
N LEU A 92 -5.11 6.10 -8.00
CA LEU A 92 -5.72 4.92 -7.39
C LEU A 92 -7.25 4.86 -7.51
N ARG A 93 -7.91 6.01 -7.73
CA ARG A 93 -9.36 6.07 -7.96
C ARG A 93 -9.76 5.67 -9.38
N HIS A 94 -8.85 5.83 -10.33
CA HIS A 94 -9.10 5.60 -11.76
C HIS A 94 -8.37 4.37 -12.32
N GLY A 95 -7.58 3.67 -11.49
CA GLY A 95 -6.79 2.49 -11.85
C GLY A 95 -7.49 1.17 -11.63
#